data_AF-A0A520C6Q7-F1
#
_entry.id   AF-A0A520C6Q7-F1
#
_cell.length_a   1.000
_cell.length_b   1.000
_cell.length_c   1.000
_cell.angle_alpha   90.00
_cell.angle_beta   90.00
_cell.angle_gamma   90.00
#
_symmetry.space_group_name_H-M   'P 1'
#
loop_
_entity.id
_entity.type
_entity.pdbx_description
1 polymer ?
#
loop_
_entity_poly.entity_id
_entity_poly.type
_entity_poly.pdbx_seq_one_letter_code
_entity_poly.pdbx_strand_id
1 'polypeptide(L)'
;ALMMVYVLFGGMTATTWVQIIKACLLLAGASFMAFMVLLHFGFSPEAMFAKAVEVKTGLAIAAGKTPEAAAVQGFSIMGPGGFIKDPISAISFGIALMFGTAGLPHILMRFFTVPNAKEARKSVLWATTWIGYFYILTFIIGFGAITFVLTNPEFLDAKGGLLGGGNMAAVHLAKAVGGNVFLGFISAVAFATILAVVAGLTLSGASAVSHDIYATVIKKGQADSASELKVSRFTTVALGVVAVVLGIVFEKQNIAFMVSLAFAIAASANFPVLLMSVLWKDCTTRGAVVGGFLGLISSVALTIVSPAVWEATLGHPAGSAWFPYASPALFSMTIGFVGIWLFSITDRSPRAAQDRAGFLNQQVRSETGIGASGASGH
;
A
#
# COMPACT_ATOMS: atom_id res chain seq x y z
N ALA A 1 11.87 10.69 17.07
CA ALA A 1 11.66 10.99 18.50
C ALA A 1 10.18 10.89 18.92
N LEU A 2 9.27 11.73 18.40
CA LEU A 2 7.83 11.70 18.71
C LEU A 2 7.17 10.31 18.54
N MET A 3 7.50 9.61 17.45
CA MET A 3 7.04 8.24 17.20
C MET A 3 7.43 7.25 18.29
N MET A 4 8.67 7.32 18.80
CA MET A 4 9.15 6.39 19.84
C MET A 4 8.44 6.62 21.16
N VAL A 5 8.15 7.88 21.50
CA VAL A 5 7.36 8.21 22.70
C VAL A 5 5.94 7.66 22.56
N TYR A 6 5.30 7.82 21.41
CA TYR A 6 3.95 7.31 21.19
C TYR A 6 3.83 5.79 21.34
N VAL A 7 4.78 5.07 20.75
CA VAL A 7 4.84 3.61 20.76
C VAL A 7 5.16 3.06 22.16
N LEU A 8 6.00 3.75 22.94
CA LEU A 8 6.42 3.30 24.26
C LEU A 8 5.33 3.43 25.33
N PHE A 9 4.41 4.39 25.22
CA PHE A 9 3.44 4.71 26.28
C PHE A 9 1.98 4.34 25.98
N GLY A 10 1.60 4.06 24.73
CA GLY A 10 0.18 3.96 24.34
C GLY A 10 -0.47 2.56 24.47
N GLY A 11 0.28 1.47 24.27
CA GLY A 11 -0.33 0.13 24.13
C GLY A 11 -1.29 0.00 22.93
N MET A 12 -1.81 -1.20 22.67
CA MET A 12 -2.65 -1.46 21.49
C MET A 12 -3.98 -0.67 21.50
N THR A 13 -4.59 -0.44 22.66
CA THR A 13 -5.86 0.30 22.77
C THR A 13 -5.73 1.77 22.37
N ALA A 14 -4.68 2.47 22.82
CA ALA A 14 -4.45 3.86 22.40
C ALA A 14 -4.16 3.93 20.89
N THR A 15 -3.37 2.98 20.35
CA THR A 15 -3.13 2.96 18.90
C THR A 15 -4.43 2.78 18.11
N THR A 16 -5.37 1.97 18.59
CA THR A 16 -6.69 1.80 17.96
C THR A 16 -7.48 3.10 17.96
N TRP A 17 -7.57 3.81 19.09
CA TRP A 17 -8.29 5.08 19.17
C TRP A 17 -7.71 6.15 18.24
N VAL A 18 -6.39 6.24 18.12
CA VAL A 18 -5.74 7.16 17.17
C VAL A 18 -6.12 6.84 15.74
N GLN A 19 -6.14 5.55 15.40
CA GLN A 19 -6.46 5.10 14.04
C GLN A 19 -7.93 5.39 13.70
N ILE A 20 -8.84 5.31 14.68
CA ILE A 20 -10.24 5.70 14.53
C ILE A 20 -10.35 7.21 14.32
N ILE A 21 -9.78 8.01 15.22
CA ILE A 21 -9.87 9.48 15.17
C ILE A 21 -9.31 10.00 13.84
N LYS A 22 -8.13 9.54 13.42
CA LYS A 22 -7.54 10.01 12.17
C LYS A 22 -8.34 9.56 10.94
N ALA A 23 -8.96 8.38 10.97
CA ALA A 23 -9.82 7.93 9.87
C ALA A 23 -11.04 8.84 9.74
N CYS A 24 -11.69 9.19 10.85
CA CYS A 24 -12.79 10.15 10.86
C CYS A 24 -12.36 11.54 10.36
N LEU A 25 -11.21 12.05 10.82
CA LEU A 25 -10.68 13.35 10.39
C LEU A 25 -10.33 13.37 8.90
N LEU A 26 -9.68 12.32 8.40
CA LEU A 26 -9.30 12.19 7.00
C LEU A 26 -10.53 12.10 6.10
N LEU A 27 -11.51 11.26 6.47
CA LEU A 27 -12.76 11.13 5.72
C LEU A 27 -13.54 12.44 5.73
N ALA A 28 -13.74 13.08 6.89
CA ALA A 28 -14.43 14.36 6.97
C ALA A 28 -13.74 15.46 6.15
N GLY A 29 -12.41 15.55 6.22
CA GLY A 29 -11.63 16.50 5.42
C GLY A 29 -11.75 16.25 3.92
N ALA A 30 -11.66 14.99 3.48
CA ALA A 30 -11.83 14.62 2.08
C ALA A 30 -13.26 14.88 1.58
N SER A 31 -14.27 14.57 2.39
CA SER A 31 -15.67 14.84 2.09
C SER A 31 -15.93 16.33 1.93
N PHE A 32 -15.39 17.15 2.84
CA PHE A 32 -15.49 18.61 2.75
C PHE A 32 -14.82 19.15 1.47
N MET A 33 -13.61 18.67 1.13
CA MET A 33 -12.95 19.05 -0.12
C MET A 33 -13.78 18.72 -1.34
N ALA A 34 -14.23 17.47 -1.45
CA ALA A 34 -15.02 17.01 -2.58
C ALA A 34 -16.34 17.79 -2.69
N PHE A 35 -16.99 18.06 -1.56
CA PHE A 35 -18.20 18.86 -1.50
C PHE A 35 -17.99 20.30 -1.98
N MET A 36 -16.93 20.97 -1.51
CA MET A 36 -16.60 22.34 -1.93
C MET A 36 -16.25 22.43 -3.42
N VAL A 37 -15.53 21.44 -3.94
CA VAL A 37 -15.25 21.34 -5.38
C VAL A 37 -16.56 21.20 -6.17
N LEU A 38 -17.43 20.26 -5.79
CA LEU A 38 -18.70 20.05 -6.48
C LEU A 38 -19.64 21.25 -6.37
N LEU A 39 -19.67 21.92 -5.22
CA LEU A 39 -20.46 23.14 -5.01
C LEU A 39 -20.09 24.22 -6.04
N HIS A 40 -18.80 24.40 -6.33
CA HIS A 40 -18.35 25.38 -7.32
C HIS A 40 -18.85 25.07 -8.74
N PHE A 41 -19.06 23.80 -9.05
CA PHE A 41 -19.62 23.34 -10.33
C PHE A 41 -21.14 23.10 -10.27
N GLY A 42 -21.84 23.60 -9.25
CA GLY A 42 -23.29 23.43 -9.10
C GLY A 42 -23.72 21.97 -8.96
N PHE A 43 -22.89 21.12 -8.35
CA PHE A 43 -23.05 19.67 -8.27
C PHE A 43 -23.11 18.95 -9.62
N SER A 44 -22.50 19.50 -10.67
CA SER A 44 -22.34 18.82 -11.95
C SER A 44 -20.93 18.21 -12.11
N PRO A 45 -20.76 16.88 -11.99
CA PRO A 45 -19.49 16.23 -12.28
C PRO A 45 -19.07 16.40 -13.74
N GLU A 46 -20.02 16.46 -14.67
CA GLU A 46 -19.75 16.66 -16.09
C GLU A 46 -19.07 18.01 -16.34
N ALA A 47 -19.58 19.08 -15.74
CA ALA A 47 -18.98 20.41 -15.86
C ALA A 47 -17.55 20.45 -15.28
N MET A 48 -17.34 19.78 -14.13
CA MET A 48 -16.01 19.65 -13.52
C MET A 48 -15.04 18.90 -14.44
N PHE A 49 -15.47 17.78 -15.01
CA PHE A 49 -14.68 16.96 -15.93
C PHE A 49 -14.34 17.70 -17.22
N ALA A 50 -15.33 18.36 -17.83
CA ALA A 50 -15.12 19.18 -19.02
C ALA A 50 -14.11 20.30 -18.74
N LYS A 51 -14.24 21.00 -17.60
CA LYS A 51 -13.30 22.07 -17.22
C LYS A 51 -11.90 21.55 -16.96
N ALA A 52 -11.75 20.38 -16.36
CA ALA A 52 -10.43 19.78 -16.14
C ALA A 52 -9.74 19.40 -17.46
N VAL A 53 -10.49 18.90 -18.45
CA VAL A 53 -9.96 18.62 -19.80
C VAL A 53 -9.53 19.91 -20.49
N GLU A 54 -10.35 20.96 -20.40
CA GLU A 54 -10.04 22.28 -20.96
C GLU A 54 -8.75 22.85 -20.36
N VAL A 55 -8.63 22.85 -19.03
CA VAL A 55 -7.44 23.36 -18.32
C VAL A 55 -6.19 22.58 -18.74
N LYS A 56 -6.25 21.26 -18.76
CA LYS A 56 -5.08 20.45 -19.14
C LYS A 56 -4.70 20.64 -20.61
N THR A 57 -5.69 20.83 -21.49
CA THR A 57 -5.46 21.17 -22.90
C THR A 57 -4.77 22.53 -23.01
N GLY A 58 -5.26 23.54 -22.31
CA GLY A 58 -4.67 24.88 -22.28
C GLY A 58 -3.22 24.88 -21.77
N LEU A 59 -2.94 24.12 -20.71
CA LEU A 59 -1.57 23.94 -20.20
C LEU A 59 -0.66 23.24 -21.23
N ALA A 60 -1.17 22.27 -21.97
CA ALA A 60 -0.41 21.61 -23.03
C ALA A 60 -0.10 22.55 -24.22
N ILE A 61 -1.04 23.42 -24.58
CA ILE A 61 -0.82 24.49 -25.58
C ILE A 61 0.23 25.48 -25.08
N ALA A 62 0.13 25.93 -23.83
CA ALA A 62 1.11 26.83 -23.21
C ALA A 62 2.52 26.21 -23.15
N ALA A 63 2.61 24.89 -23.04
CA ALA A 63 3.85 24.12 -23.12
C ALA A 63 4.37 23.91 -24.56
N GLY A 64 3.75 24.54 -25.57
CA GLY A 64 4.21 24.53 -26.96
C GLY A 64 3.73 23.34 -27.80
N LYS A 65 2.73 22.58 -27.35
CA LYS A 65 2.15 21.49 -28.17
C LYS A 65 1.16 22.02 -29.20
N THR A 66 1.04 21.31 -30.32
CA THR A 66 0.01 21.63 -31.32
C THR A 66 -1.39 21.45 -30.73
N PRO A 67 -2.42 22.17 -31.26
CA PRO A 67 -3.79 22.06 -30.75
C PRO A 67 -4.31 20.61 -30.71
N GLU A 68 -3.96 19.79 -31.70
CA GLU A 68 -4.39 18.40 -31.78
C GLU A 68 -3.72 17.54 -30.70
N ALA A 69 -2.40 17.69 -30.53
CA ALA A 69 -1.65 16.97 -29.50
C ALA A 69 -2.04 17.40 -28.08
N ALA A 70 -2.37 18.68 -27.90
CA ALA A 70 -2.86 19.23 -26.65
C ALA A 70 -4.26 18.68 -26.30
N ALA A 71 -5.17 18.59 -27.28
CA ALA A 71 -6.49 18.01 -27.08
C ALA A 71 -6.40 16.54 -26.64
N VAL A 72 -5.57 15.73 -27.31
CA VAL A 72 -5.32 14.33 -26.91
C VAL A 72 -4.78 14.24 -25.49
N GLN A 73 -3.85 15.13 -25.10
CA GLN A 73 -3.32 15.16 -23.75
C GLN A 73 -4.36 15.63 -22.71
N GLY A 74 -5.24 16.56 -23.08
CA GLY A 74 -6.37 16.98 -22.27
C GLY A 74 -7.30 15.80 -21.98
N PHE A 75 -7.76 15.12 -23.01
CA PHE A 75 -8.65 13.96 -22.90
C PHE A 75 -8.02 12.76 -22.19
N SER A 76 -6.68 12.65 -22.15
CA SER A 76 -6.02 11.50 -21.53
C SER A 76 -6.25 11.35 -20.02
N ILE A 77 -6.76 12.38 -19.32
CA ILE A 77 -7.19 12.23 -17.91
C ILE A 77 -8.45 11.40 -17.73
N MET A 78 -9.25 11.27 -18.80
CA MET A 78 -10.47 10.45 -18.79
C MET A 78 -10.18 8.98 -19.14
N GLY A 79 -8.95 8.68 -19.58
CA GLY A 79 -8.49 7.33 -19.87
C GLY A 79 -7.83 6.66 -18.66
N PRO A 80 -7.47 5.36 -18.80
CA PRO A 80 -6.61 4.69 -17.82
C PRO A 80 -5.31 5.48 -17.65
N GLY A 81 -5.00 5.88 -16.41
CA GLY A 81 -3.90 6.81 -16.11
C GLY A 81 -2.54 6.32 -16.62
N GLY A 82 -1.54 7.21 -16.65
CA GLY A 82 -0.23 6.97 -17.30
C GLY A 82 0.60 5.76 -16.83
N PHE A 83 0.19 5.10 -15.74
CA PHE A 83 0.76 3.84 -15.27
C PHE A 83 0.28 2.61 -16.05
N ILE A 84 -0.87 2.70 -16.71
CA ILE A 84 -1.51 1.61 -17.47
C ILE A 84 -1.36 1.92 -18.95
N LYS A 85 -0.24 1.47 -19.54
CA LYS A 85 0.05 1.67 -20.97
C LYS A 85 -0.55 0.57 -21.85
N ASP A 86 -0.77 -0.60 -21.27
CA ASP A 86 -1.21 -1.81 -21.96
C ASP A 86 -2.05 -2.70 -21.02
N PRO A 87 -2.85 -3.64 -21.57
CA PRO A 87 -3.71 -4.52 -20.76
C PRO A 87 -2.95 -5.40 -19.75
N ILE A 88 -1.72 -5.79 -20.07
CA ILE A 88 -0.91 -6.65 -19.18
C ILE A 88 -0.45 -5.82 -17.98
N SER A 89 0.00 -4.59 -18.19
CA SER A 89 0.28 -3.63 -17.12
C SER A 89 -0.96 -3.38 -16.25
N ALA A 90 -2.14 -3.26 -16.86
CA ALA A 90 -3.41 -3.07 -16.12
C ALA A 90 -3.69 -4.26 -15.18
N ILE A 91 -3.63 -5.48 -15.71
CA ILE A 91 -3.91 -6.71 -14.97
C ILE A 91 -2.85 -6.91 -13.89
N SER A 92 -1.56 -6.73 -14.22
CA SER A 92 -0.46 -6.88 -13.28
C SER A 92 -0.55 -5.87 -12.13
N PHE A 93 -0.90 -4.63 -12.43
CA PHE A 93 -1.12 -3.62 -11.40
C PHE A 93 -2.36 -3.94 -10.54
N GLY A 94 -3.47 -4.36 -11.16
CA GLY A 94 -4.67 -4.78 -10.45
C GLY A 94 -4.43 -5.95 -9.49
N ILE A 95 -3.71 -6.98 -9.96
CA ILE A 95 -3.26 -8.12 -9.15
C ILE A 95 -2.41 -7.67 -7.97
N ALA A 96 -1.44 -6.77 -8.20
CA ALA A 96 -0.61 -6.22 -7.14
C ALA A 96 -1.48 -5.54 -6.06
N LEU A 97 -2.41 -4.67 -6.45
CA LEU A 97 -3.28 -3.97 -5.50
C LEU A 97 -4.21 -4.92 -4.73
N MET A 98 -4.86 -5.85 -5.43
CA MET A 98 -5.84 -6.77 -4.85
C MET A 98 -5.19 -7.77 -3.89
N PHE A 99 -4.21 -8.52 -4.38
CA PHE A 99 -3.59 -9.60 -3.63
C PHE A 99 -2.45 -9.13 -2.74
N GLY A 100 -1.81 -8.00 -3.07
CA GLY A 100 -0.80 -7.38 -2.21
C GLY A 100 -1.40 -6.95 -0.87
N THR A 101 -2.60 -6.37 -0.89
CA THR A 101 -3.32 -6.01 0.35
C THR A 101 -3.61 -7.25 1.21
N ALA A 102 -4.00 -8.37 0.60
CA ALA A 102 -4.26 -9.62 1.30
C ALA A 102 -2.98 -10.29 1.86
N GLY A 103 -1.83 -10.07 1.21
CA GLY A 103 -0.54 -10.63 1.61
C GLY A 103 0.19 -9.86 2.71
N LEU A 104 -0.32 -8.72 3.18
CA LEU A 104 0.37 -7.87 4.14
C LEU A 104 0.11 -8.30 5.60
N PRO A 105 1.14 -8.75 6.35
CA PRO A 105 0.95 -9.30 7.70
C PRO A 105 0.37 -8.29 8.70
N HIS A 106 0.69 -7.00 8.56
CA HIS A 106 0.19 -5.96 9.46
C HIS A 106 -1.33 -5.75 9.38
N ILE A 107 -1.97 -6.17 8.28
CA ILE A 107 -3.44 -6.16 8.14
C ILE A 107 -4.00 -7.44 8.76
N LEU A 108 -3.40 -8.59 8.46
CA LEU A 108 -3.83 -9.89 8.97
C LEU A 108 -3.79 -9.96 10.50
N MET A 109 -2.74 -9.42 11.12
CA MET A 109 -2.59 -9.40 12.58
C MET A 109 -3.71 -8.62 13.27
N ARG A 110 -4.36 -7.66 12.61
CA ARG A 110 -5.51 -6.94 13.18
C ARG A 110 -6.79 -7.78 13.21
N PHE A 111 -6.90 -8.83 12.41
CA PHE A 111 -8.03 -9.76 12.53
C PHE A 111 -7.90 -10.70 13.72
N PHE A 112 -6.70 -10.88 14.28
CA PHE A 112 -6.49 -11.72 15.46
C PHE A 112 -7.05 -11.12 16.75
N THR A 113 -7.28 -9.81 16.77
CA THR A 113 -7.95 -9.14 17.89
C THR A 113 -9.48 -9.17 17.78
N VAL A 114 -10.03 -9.75 16.70
CA VAL A 114 -11.49 -9.86 16.51
C VAL A 114 -11.99 -11.16 17.14
N PRO A 115 -13.01 -11.11 18.02
CA PRO A 115 -13.37 -12.25 18.86
C PRO A 115 -13.98 -13.43 18.08
N ASN A 116 -14.55 -13.20 16.91
CA ASN A 116 -15.17 -14.27 16.11
C ASN A 116 -15.18 -13.95 14.60
N ALA A 117 -15.36 -14.99 13.78
CA ALA A 117 -15.37 -14.89 12.32
C ALA A 117 -16.52 -14.00 11.78
N LYS A 118 -17.66 -13.94 12.47
CA LYS A 118 -18.82 -13.14 12.05
C LYS A 118 -18.52 -11.64 12.15
N GLU A 119 -17.95 -11.21 13.27
CA GLU A 119 -17.51 -9.83 13.48
C GLU A 119 -16.33 -9.48 12.56
N ALA A 120 -15.46 -10.44 12.24
CA ALA A 120 -14.39 -10.21 11.26
C ALA A 120 -14.96 -9.90 9.86
N ARG A 121 -15.96 -10.65 9.38
CA ARG A 121 -16.62 -10.38 8.09
C ARG A 121 -17.34 -9.02 8.08
N LYS A 122 -18.02 -8.66 9.17
CA LYS A 122 -18.63 -7.32 9.31
C LYS A 122 -17.58 -6.21 9.27
N SER A 123 -16.46 -6.40 9.96
CA SER A 123 -15.33 -5.46 9.95
C SER A 123 -14.77 -5.26 8.54
N VAL A 124 -14.58 -6.35 7.79
CA VAL A 124 -14.15 -6.29 6.38
C VAL A 124 -15.15 -5.52 5.52
N LEU A 125 -16.45 -5.74 5.70
CA LEU A 125 -17.49 -5.04 4.94
C LEU A 125 -17.43 -3.52 5.19
N TRP A 126 -17.39 -3.10 6.46
CA TRP A 126 -17.27 -1.69 6.81
C TRP A 126 -15.98 -1.06 6.30
N ALA A 127 -14.85 -1.74 6.45
CA ALA A 127 -13.56 -1.28 5.94
C ALA A 127 -13.62 -1.06 4.42
N THR A 128 -14.17 -2.04 3.68
CA THR A 128 -14.33 -1.96 2.22
C THR A 128 -15.24 -0.80 1.81
N THR A 129 -16.36 -0.58 2.52
CA THR A 129 -17.27 0.55 2.26
C THR A 129 -16.56 1.90 2.43
N TRP A 130 -15.82 2.11 3.52
CA TRP A 130 -15.12 3.36 3.76
C TRP A 130 -13.96 3.60 2.79
N ILE A 131 -13.23 2.55 2.41
CA ILE A 131 -12.19 2.63 1.38
C ILE A 131 -12.80 2.98 0.02
N GLY A 132 -13.88 2.30 -0.37
CA GLY A 132 -14.60 2.59 -1.62
C GLY A 132 -15.13 4.02 -1.66
N TYR A 133 -15.74 4.48 -0.56
CA TYR A 133 -16.18 5.87 -0.42
C TYR A 133 -15.02 6.86 -0.61
N PHE A 134 -13.89 6.64 0.06
CA PHE A 134 -12.72 7.50 -0.08
C PHE A 134 -12.16 7.52 -1.52
N TYR A 135 -12.19 6.40 -2.25
CA TYR A 135 -11.77 6.38 -3.65
C TYR A 135 -12.68 7.21 -4.55
N ILE A 136 -14.00 7.23 -4.31
CA ILE A 136 -14.92 8.12 -5.03
C ILE A 136 -14.56 9.58 -4.78
N LEU A 137 -14.27 9.96 -3.52
CA LEU A 137 -13.83 11.31 -3.19
C LEU A 137 -12.51 11.68 -3.86
N THR A 138 -11.59 10.72 -3.97
CA THR A 138 -10.27 10.92 -4.58
C THR A 138 -10.38 11.33 -6.06
N PHE A 139 -11.36 10.81 -6.80
CA PHE A 139 -11.63 11.28 -8.16
C PHE A 139 -12.00 12.77 -8.18
N ILE A 140 -12.96 13.18 -7.36
CA ILE A 140 -13.41 14.58 -7.28
C ILE A 140 -12.24 15.49 -6.87
N ILE A 141 -11.46 15.07 -5.88
CA ILE A 141 -10.27 15.80 -5.41
C ILE A 141 -9.22 15.92 -6.52
N GLY A 142 -8.95 14.83 -7.27
CA GLY A 142 -7.97 14.83 -8.36
C GLY A 142 -8.35 15.78 -9.49
N PHE A 143 -9.59 15.73 -9.95
CA PHE A 143 -10.09 16.65 -10.98
C PHE A 143 -10.20 18.09 -10.47
N GLY A 144 -10.64 18.30 -9.23
CA GLY A 144 -10.64 19.61 -8.59
C GLY A 144 -9.23 20.21 -8.48
N ALA A 145 -8.22 19.41 -8.17
CA ALA A 145 -6.84 19.88 -8.15
C ALA A 145 -6.38 20.39 -9.53
N ILE A 146 -6.80 19.73 -10.62
CA ILE A 146 -6.51 20.21 -11.97
C ILE A 146 -7.13 21.60 -12.20
N THR A 147 -8.37 21.82 -11.78
CA THR A 147 -9.07 23.08 -12.08
C THR A 147 -8.67 24.23 -11.17
N PHE A 148 -8.46 23.98 -9.87
CA PHE A 148 -8.19 25.03 -8.87
C PHE A 148 -6.72 25.25 -8.55
N VAL A 149 -5.89 24.22 -8.71
CA VAL A 149 -4.48 24.27 -8.28
C VAL A 149 -3.56 24.53 -9.48
N LEU A 150 -3.74 23.80 -10.58
CA LEU A 150 -2.85 23.95 -11.75
C LEU A 150 -3.08 25.24 -12.55
N THR A 151 -4.14 25.98 -12.25
CA THR A 151 -4.45 27.27 -12.89
C THR A 151 -3.94 28.47 -12.10
N ASN A 152 -3.52 28.26 -10.83
CA ASN A 152 -3.14 29.35 -9.94
C ASN A 152 -1.61 29.37 -9.73
N PRO A 153 -0.92 30.46 -10.10
CA PRO A 153 0.53 30.61 -9.92
C PRO A 153 1.01 30.43 -8.48
N GLU A 154 0.17 30.67 -7.48
CA GLU A 154 0.53 30.51 -6.07
C GLU A 154 0.94 29.07 -5.71
N PHE A 155 0.39 28.08 -6.41
CA PHE A 155 0.68 26.66 -6.14
C PHE A 155 1.72 26.07 -7.09
N LEU A 156 2.27 26.89 -7.99
CA LEU A 156 3.20 26.48 -9.02
C LEU A 156 4.62 26.99 -8.73
N ASP A 157 5.60 26.17 -9.05
CA ASP A 157 7.01 26.54 -9.00
C ASP A 157 7.40 27.40 -10.22
N ALA A 158 8.62 27.92 -10.22
CA ALA A 158 9.14 28.74 -11.33
C ALA A 158 9.19 28.00 -12.69
N LYS A 159 9.03 26.68 -12.71
CA LYS A 159 8.99 25.84 -13.92
C LYS A 159 7.56 25.43 -14.30
N GLY A 160 6.55 25.95 -13.61
CA GLY A 160 5.14 25.60 -13.81
C GLY A 160 4.74 24.22 -13.25
N GLY A 161 5.63 23.57 -12.48
CA GLY A 161 5.33 22.35 -11.74
C GLY A 161 4.63 22.63 -10.42
N LEU A 162 4.00 21.63 -9.81
CA LEU A 162 3.35 21.81 -8.51
C LEU A 162 4.40 22.06 -7.40
N LEU A 163 4.22 23.10 -6.58
CA LEU A 163 5.09 23.36 -5.43
C LEU A 163 5.11 22.16 -4.48
N GLY A 164 6.30 21.62 -4.20
CA GLY A 164 6.46 20.42 -3.37
C GLY A 164 6.12 19.09 -4.07
N GLY A 165 5.91 19.12 -5.39
CA GLY A 165 5.73 17.92 -6.23
C GLY A 165 4.29 17.41 -6.29
N GLY A 166 4.03 16.47 -7.21
CA GLY A 166 2.67 15.99 -7.53
C GLY A 166 1.90 15.38 -6.35
N ASN A 167 2.59 14.92 -5.31
CA ASN A 167 1.98 14.39 -4.09
C ASN A 167 1.27 15.48 -3.25
N MET A 168 1.53 16.77 -3.52
CA MET A 168 0.93 17.91 -2.80
C MET A 168 -0.42 18.36 -3.37
N ALA A 169 -0.93 17.73 -4.43
CA ALA A 169 -2.15 18.15 -5.12
C ALA A 169 -3.36 18.30 -4.18
N ALA A 170 -3.61 17.30 -3.32
CA ALA A 170 -4.73 17.36 -2.38
C ALA A 170 -4.52 18.42 -1.27
N VAL A 171 -3.28 18.62 -0.83
CA VAL A 171 -2.94 19.61 0.21
C VAL A 171 -3.12 21.02 -0.32
N HIS A 172 -2.68 21.30 -1.54
CA HIS A 172 -2.91 22.59 -2.20
C HIS A 172 -4.37 22.80 -2.52
N LEU A 173 -5.11 21.75 -2.92
CA LEU A 173 -6.55 21.86 -3.11
C LEU A 173 -7.25 22.25 -1.81
N ALA A 174 -6.84 21.70 -0.67
CA ALA A 174 -7.38 22.11 0.63
C ALA A 174 -7.20 23.62 0.86
N LYS A 175 -6.02 24.17 0.54
CA LYS A 175 -5.83 25.63 0.59
C LYS A 175 -6.72 26.37 -0.40
N ALA A 176 -6.86 25.88 -1.63
CA ALA A 176 -7.66 26.52 -2.67
C ALA A 176 -9.16 26.60 -2.30
N VAL A 177 -9.71 25.56 -1.64
CA VAL A 177 -11.14 25.51 -1.30
C VAL A 177 -11.47 26.01 0.11
N GLY A 178 -10.54 25.96 1.05
CA GLY A 178 -10.78 26.26 2.46
C GLY A 178 -9.77 27.22 3.12
N GLY A 179 -8.85 27.79 2.34
CA GLY A 179 -7.86 28.74 2.81
C GLY A 179 -6.82 28.17 3.78
N ASN A 180 -6.09 29.05 4.45
CA ASN A 180 -4.97 28.68 5.33
C ASN A 180 -5.39 27.83 6.53
N VAL A 181 -6.61 28.04 7.06
CA VAL A 181 -7.13 27.26 8.20
C VAL A 181 -7.32 25.80 7.79
N PHE A 182 -7.94 25.57 6.63
CA PHE A 182 -8.20 24.21 6.17
C PHE A 182 -6.94 23.53 5.64
N LEU A 183 -6.01 24.29 5.04
CA LEU A 183 -4.65 23.81 4.78
C LEU A 183 -3.97 23.31 6.06
N GLY A 184 -4.01 24.11 7.13
CA GLY A 184 -3.45 23.74 8.43
C GLY A 184 -4.09 22.47 8.99
N PHE A 185 -5.41 22.36 8.90
CA PHE A 185 -6.14 21.16 9.29
C PHE A 185 -5.71 19.92 8.49
N ILE A 186 -5.75 19.96 7.16
CA ILE A 186 -5.35 18.82 6.31
C ILE A 186 -3.87 18.48 6.50
N SER A 187 -2.99 19.47 6.66
CA SER A 187 -1.58 19.25 6.94
C SER A 187 -1.36 18.56 8.29
N ALA A 188 -2.09 18.97 9.33
CA ALA A 188 -2.04 18.33 10.64
C ALA A 188 -2.57 16.89 10.59
N VAL A 189 -3.68 16.66 9.88
CA VAL A 189 -4.24 15.32 9.67
C VAL A 189 -3.27 14.44 8.89
N ALA A 190 -2.68 14.93 7.80
CA ALA A 190 -1.68 14.20 7.02
C ALA A 190 -0.47 13.82 7.90
N PHE A 191 0.07 14.78 8.65
CA PHE A 191 1.20 14.55 9.56
C PHE A 191 0.87 13.51 10.65
N ALA A 192 -0.29 13.65 11.32
CA ALA A 192 -0.76 12.70 12.32
C ALA A 192 -0.96 11.30 11.71
N THR A 193 -1.44 11.23 10.47
CA THR A 193 -1.68 9.97 9.77
C THR A 193 -0.38 9.27 9.43
N ILE A 194 0.61 9.99 8.91
CA ILE A 194 1.96 9.48 8.63
C ILE A 194 2.58 8.93 9.91
N LEU A 195 2.63 9.73 10.98
CA LEU A 195 3.21 9.30 12.26
C LEU A 195 2.55 8.04 12.80
N ALA A 196 1.21 7.96 12.77
CA ALA A 196 0.47 6.82 13.27
C ALA A 196 0.66 5.55 12.43
N VAL A 197 0.79 5.67 11.10
CA VAL A 197 1.08 4.51 10.23
C VAL A 197 2.52 4.03 10.42
N VAL A 198 3.49 4.95 10.39
CA VAL A 198 4.91 4.61 10.57
C VAL A 198 5.14 3.94 11.92
N ALA A 199 4.53 4.45 13.00
CA ALA A 199 4.60 3.83 14.32
C ALA A 199 4.10 2.37 14.30
N GLY A 200 2.91 2.14 13.73
CA GLY A 200 2.31 0.80 13.65
C GLY A 200 3.12 -0.18 12.80
N LEU A 201 3.61 0.26 11.64
CA LEU A 201 4.44 -0.56 10.75
C LEU A 201 5.82 -0.85 11.37
N THR A 202 6.41 0.11 12.06
CA THR A 202 7.71 -0.07 12.71
C THR A 202 7.60 -1.03 13.88
N LEU A 203 6.55 -0.94 14.69
CA LEU A 203 6.30 -1.91 15.77
C LEU A 203 6.03 -3.31 15.22
N SER A 204 5.24 -3.43 14.16
CA SER A 204 5.02 -4.70 13.47
C SER A 204 6.33 -5.30 12.94
N GLY A 205 7.19 -4.49 12.32
CA GLY A 205 8.49 -4.94 11.82
C GLY A 205 9.46 -5.31 12.94
N ALA A 206 9.50 -4.51 14.01
CA ALA A 206 10.32 -4.80 15.18
C ALA A 206 9.88 -6.08 15.90
N SER A 207 8.57 -6.33 15.98
CA SER A 207 8.00 -7.57 16.54
C SER A 207 8.35 -8.78 15.67
N ALA A 208 8.28 -8.66 14.35
CA ALA A 208 8.68 -9.76 13.46
C ALA A 208 10.16 -10.12 13.65
N VAL A 209 11.04 -9.13 13.83
CA VAL A 209 12.45 -9.40 14.11
C VAL A 209 12.68 -9.93 15.53
N SER A 210 12.03 -9.39 16.55
CA SER A 210 12.24 -9.82 17.93
C SER A 210 11.64 -11.20 18.21
N HIS A 211 10.43 -11.46 17.73
CA HIS A 211 9.69 -12.69 18.02
C HIS A 211 9.97 -13.79 16.99
N ASP A 212 9.88 -13.49 15.69
CA ASP A 212 10.02 -14.53 14.67
C ASP A 212 11.49 -14.88 14.41
N ILE A 213 12.37 -13.86 14.29
CA ILE A 213 13.80 -14.11 14.03
C ILE A 213 14.53 -14.38 15.34
N TYR A 214 14.53 -13.45 16.30
CA TYR A 214 15.36 -13.59 17.49
C TYR A 214 14.83 -14.66 18.46
N ALA A 215 13.57 -14.58 18.88
CA ALA A 215 13.05 -15.53 19.87
C ALA A 215 12.87 -16.93 19.28
N THR A 216 12.23 -17.05 18.11
CA THR A 216 11.87 -18.34 17.53
C THR A 216 13.04 -19.00 16.79
N VAL A 217 13.76 -18.27 15.92
CA VAL A 217 14.83 -18.86 15.10
C VAL A 217 16.18 -18.88 15.83
N ILE A 218 16.64 -17.76 16.39
CA ILE A 218 17.97 -17.66 17.01
C ILE A 218 17.98 -18.31 18.39
N LYS A 219 17.00 -17.99 19.24
CA LYS A 219 16.89 -18.49 20.62
C LYS A 219 16.03 -19.75 20.75
N LYS A 220 15.51 -20.30 19.64
CA LYS A 220 14.76 -21.57 19.61
C LYS A 220 13.61 -21.63 20.62
N GLY A 221 12.92 -20.50 20.81
CA GLY A 221 11.79 -20.35 21.75
C GLY A 221 12.19 -20.16 23.22
N GLN A 222 13.48 -20.00 23.53
CA GLN A 222 14.00 -19.82 24.90
C GLN A 222 14.45 -18.38 25.20
N ALA A 223 13.96 -17.39 24.45
CA ALA A 223 14.30 -16.00 24.71
C ALA A 223 13.68 -15.52 26.02
N ASP A 224 14.45 -14.79 26.81
CA ASP A 224 13.91 -14.05 27.95
C ASP A 224 13.21 -12.78 27.47
N SER A 225 12.09 -12.43 28.10
CA SER A 225 11.28 -11.27 27.72
C SER A 225 12.06 -9.96 27.77
N ALA A 226 13.06 -9.86 28.66
CA ALA A 226 13.87 -8.65 28.79
C ALA A 226 14.81 -8.45 27.59
N SER A 227 15.48 -9.50 27.10
CA SER A 227 16.28 -9.42 25.86
C SER A 227 15.41 -9.24 24.63
N GLU A 228 14.24 -9.87 24.57
CA GLU A 228 13.31 -9.68 23.45
C GLU A 228 12.86 -8.21 23.33
N LEU A 229 12.52 -7.56 24.45
CA LEU A 229 12.21 -6.13 24.49
C LEU A 229 13.39 -5.25 24.08
N LYS A 230 14.63 -5.62 24.45
CA LYS A 230 15.84 -4.90 24.03
C LYS A 230 16.05 -5.00 22.51
N VAL A 231 15.93 -6.21 21.95
CA VAL A 231 16.06 -6.45 20.50
C VAL A 231 14.97 -5.70 19.73
N SER A 232 13.73 -5.71 20.23
CA SER A 232 12.63 -4.95 19.64
C SER A 232 12.90 -3.44 19.60
N ARG A 233 13.41 -2.86 20.70
CA ARG A 233 13.79 -1.43 20.75
C ARG A 233 14.93 -1.09 19.81
N PHE A 234 15.99 -1.90 19.77
CA PHE A 234 17.12 -1.67 18.85
C PHE A 234 16.67 -1.77 17.38
N THR A 235 15.87 -2.79 17.06
CA THR A 235 15.31 -2.98 15.72
C THR A 235 14.42 -1.79 15.32
N THR A 236 13.59 -1.29 16.24
CA THR A 236 12.75 -0.09 16.00
C THR A 236 13.60 1.10 15.58
N VAL A 237 14.74 1.34 16.26
CA VAL A 237 15.65 2.43 15.90
C VAL A 237 16.32 2.19 14.56
N ALA A 238 16.84 0.97 14.32
CA ALA A 238 17.51 0.62 13.07
C ALA A 238 16.56 0.74 11.85
N LEU A 239 15.35 0.19 11.94
CA LEU A 239 14.32 0.33 10.92
C LEU A 239 13.93 1.79 10.71
N GLY A 240 13.83 2.57 11.79
CA GLY A 240 13.56 4.00 11.70
C GLY A 240 14.64 4.77 10.93
N VAL A 241 15.91 4.50 11.18
CA VAL A 241 17.03 5.12 10.45
C VAL A 241 16.98 4.74 8.97
N VAL A 242 16.80 3.45 8.65
CA VAL A 242 16.69 2.97 7.26
C VAL A 242 15.50 3.62 6.55
N ALA A 243 14.34 3.70 7.21
CA ALA A 243 13.15 4.33 6.64
C ALA A 243 13.35 5.82 6.36
N VAL A 244 14.06 6.56 7.23
CA VAL A 244 14.38 7.98 7.01
C VAL A 244 15.34 8.14 5.82
N VAL A 245 16.39 7.32 5.74
CA VAL A 245 17.35 7.37 4.63
C VAL A 245 16.65 7.08 3.30
N LEU A 246 15.85 6.01 3.24
CA LEU A 246 15.06 5.69 2.05
C LEU A 246 14.04 6.79 1.74
N GLY A 247 13.40 7.38 2.75
CA GLY A 247 12.47 8.50 2.57
C GLY A 247 13.12 9.72 1.89
N ILE A 248 14.36 10.05 2.25
CA ILE A 248 15.13 11.14 1.63
C ILE A 248 15.51 10.78 0.18
N VAL A 249 15.99 9.55 -0.05
CA VAL A 249 16.39 9.09 -1.41
C VAL A 249 15.21 9.09 -2.37
N PHE A 250 14.02 8.71 -1.90
CA PHE A 250 12.81 8.57 -2.71
C PHE A 250 11.83 9.76 -2.60
N GLU A 251 12.24 10.90 -2.02
CA GLU A 251 11.35 12.05 -1.73
C GLU A 251 10.64 12.61 -2.98
N LYS A 252 11.29 12.50 -4.15
CA LYS A 252 10.79 13.04 -5.43
C LYS A 252 9.91 12.06 -6.20
N GLN A 253 9.80 10.82 -5.73
CA GLN A 253 9.02 9.80 -6.40
C GLN A 253 7.53 9.92 -6.10
N ASN A 254 6.70 9.45 -7.03
CA ASN A 254 5.26 9.38 -6.82
C ASN A 254 4.96 8.32 -5.75
N ILE A 255 4.17 8.67 -4.73
CA ILE A 255 3.85 7.75 -3.64
C ILE A 255 3.04 6.55 -4.14
N ALA A 256 2.12 6.74 -5.09
CA ALA A 256 1.33 5.65 -5.65
C ALA A 256 2.23 4.59 -6.32
N PHE A 257 3.33 5.02 -6.94
CA PHE A 257 4.32 4.12 -7.52
C PHE A 257 5.05 3.31 -6.45
N MET A 258 5.56 3.95 -5.39
CA MET A 258 6.25 3.25 -4.31
C MET A 258 5.34 2.22 -3.60
N VAL A 259 4.07 2.58 -3.39
CA VAL A 259 3.07 1.66 -2.80
C VAL A 259 2.83 0.46 -3.72
N SER A 260 2.74 0.67 -5.04
CA SER A 260 2.57 -0.40 -6.01
C SER A 260 3.69 -1.43 -5.96
N LEU A 261 4.96 -0.99 -5.85
CA LEU A 261 6.10 -1.90 -5.72
C LEU A 261 6.01 -2.76 -4.45
N ALA A 262 5.70 -2.14 -3.31
CA ALA A 262 5.54 -2.86 -2.05
C ALA A 262 4.41 -3.90 -2.13
N PHE A 263 3.29 -3.54 -2.77
CA PHE A 263 2.17 -4.45 -2.98
C PHE A 263 2.50 -5.57 -3.96
N ALA A 264 3.28 -5.31 -5.02
CA ALA A 264 3.72 -6.35 -5.93
C ALA A 264 4.59 -7.41 -5.22
N ILE A 265 5.47 -6.97 -4.32
CA ILE A 265 6.29 -7.88 -3.49
C ILE A 265 5.40 -8.70 -2.55
N ALA A 266 4.48 -8.07 -1.83
CA ALA A 266 3.55 -8.75 -0.94
C ALA A 266 2.65 -9.75 -1.67
N ALA A 267 2.13 -9.38 -2.85
CA ALA A 267 1.31 -10.22 -3.69
C ALA A 267 2.07 -11.43 -4.22
N SER A 268 3.39 -11.33 -4.39
CA SER A 268 4.20 -12.39 -4.99
C SER A 268 4.81 -13.34 -3.95
N ALA A 269 5.24 -12.82 -2.81
CA ALA A 269 5.91 -13.61 -1.77
C ALA A 269 4.93 -14.19 -0.76
N ASN A 270 4.02 -13.37 -0.22
CA ASN A 270 3.22 -13.75 0.94
C ASN A 270 1.89 -14.36 0.53
N PHE A 271 1.18 -13.73 -0.42
CA PHE A 271 -0.15 -14.17 -0.80
C PHE A 271 -0.19 -15.62 -1.31
N PRO A 272 0.71 -16.09 -2.18
CA PRO A 272 0.69 -17.47 -2.65
C PRO A 272 0.92 -18.47 -1.51
N VAL A 273 1.85 -18.14 -0.60
CA VAL A 273 2.15 -18.97 0.57
C VAL A 273 0.93 -19.08 1.48
N LEU A 274 0.31 -17.96 1.82
CA LEU A 274 -0.89 -17.91 2.65
C LEU A 274 -2.04 -18.68 2.00
N LEU A 275 -2.36 -18.39 0.73
CA LEU A 275 -3.48 -19.01 0.04
C LEU A 275 -3.30 -20.53 -0.07
N MET A 276 -2.11 -20.98 -0.48
CA MET A 276 -1.84 -22.41 -0.64
C MET A 276 -1.80 -23.13 0.72
N SER A 277 -1.28 -22.50 1.77
CA SER A 277 -1.28 -23.08 3.12
C SER A 277 -2.69 -23.25 3.71
N VAL A 278 -3.66 -22.43 3.29
CA VAL A 278 -5.02 -22.46 3.83
C VAL A 278 -5.94 -23.34 2.98
N LEU A 279 -5.81 -23.29 1.65
CA LEU A 279 -6.78 -23.90 0.74
C LEU A 279 -6.29 -25.19 0.08
N TRP A 280 -4.98 -25.48 0.09
CA TRP A 280 -4.43 -26.61 -0.64
C TRP A 280 -3.82 -27.67 0.28
N LYS A 281 -4.45 -28.84 0.31
CA LYS A 281 -4.06 -29.98 1.15
C LYS A 281 -2.63 -30.48 0.94
N ASP A 282 -2.10 -30.30 -0.26
CA ASP A 282 -0.77 -30.80 -0.62
C ASP A 282 0.33 -29.74 -0.43
N CYS A 283 0.02 -28.58 0.15
CA CYS A 283 1.00 -27.55 0.48
C CYS A 283 1.96 -28.07 1.56
N THR A 284 3.27 -28.03 1.27
CA THR A 284 4.31 -28.49 2.19
C THR A 284 5.16 -27.33 2.67
N THR A 285 5.81 -27.50 3.83
CA THR A 285 6.76 -26.52 4.36
C THR A 285 7.86 -26.17 3.34
N ARG A 286 8.42 -27.18 2.64
CA ARG A 286 9.45 -26.96 1.63
C ARG A 286 8.93 -26.16 0.44
N GLY A 287 7.75 -26.52 -0.07
CA GLY A 287 7.15 -25.79 -1.19
C GLY A 287 6.78 -24.36 -0.83
N ALA A 288 6.19 -24.13 0.35
CA ALA A 288 5.90 -22.80 0.88
C ALA A 288 7.17 -21.93 0.98
N VAL A 289 8.26 -22.47 1.55
CA VAL A 289 9.53 -21.74 1.69
C VAL A 289 10.14 -21.43 0.32
N VAL A 290 10.36 -22.45 -0.52
CA VAL A 290 11.03 -22.26 -1.81
C VAL A 290 10.19 -21.39 -2.74
N GLY A 291 8.89 -21.65 -2.85
CA GLY A 291 7.99 -20.86 -3.67
C GLY A 291 7.83 -19.41 -3.18
N GLY A 292 7.76 -19.19 -1.87
CA GLY A 292 7.76 -17.84 -1.29
C GLY A 292 9.03 -17.07 -1.61
N PHE A 293 10.21 -17.68 -1.47
CA PHE A 293 11.48 -17.07 -1.86
C PHE A 293 11.58 -16.83 -3.37
N LEU A 294 11.09 -17.75 -4.21
CA LEU A 294 11.04 -17.54 -5.66
C LEU A 294 10.14 -16.35 -6.02
N GLY A 295 8.98 -16.21 -5.38
CA GLY A 295 8.10 -15.06 -5.53
C GLY A 295 8.76 -13.74 -5.10
N LEU A 296 9.46 -13.74 -3.96
CA LEU A 296 10.21 -12.58 -3.46
C LEU A 296 11.34 -12.18 -4.41
N ILE A 297 12.22 -13.12 -4.75
CA ILE A 297 13.40 -12.87 -5.59
C ILE A 297 12.96 -12.40 -6.98
N SER A 298 11.99 -13.07 -7.60
CA SER A 298 11.47 -12.67 -8.91
C SER A 298 10.80 -11.30 -8.87
N SER A 299 10.01 -10.99 -7.84
CA SER A 299 9.36 -9.68 -7.70
C SER A 299 10.38 -8.55 -7.57
N VAL A 300 11.39 -8.73 -6.72
CA VAL A 300 12.45 -7.73 -6.53
C VAL A 300 13.31 -7.58 -7.79
N ALA A 301 13.75 -8.69 -8.38
CA ALA A 301 14.56 -8.67 -9.59
C ALA A 301 13.84 -7.97 -10.75
N LEU A 302 12.58 -8.35 -11.03
CA LEU A 302 11.77 -7.75 -12.09
C LEU A 302 11.44 -6.28 -11.78
N THR A 303 11.26 -5.92 -10.51
CA THR A 303 11.09 -4.51 -10.10
C THR A 303 12.32 -3.68 -10.43
N ILE A 304 13.53 -4.17 -10.11
CA ILE A 304 14.78 -3.45 -10.36
C ILE A 304 15.00 -3.22 -11.85
N VAL A 305 14.71 -4.23 -12.69
CA VAL A 305 14.88 -4.14 -14.15
C VAL A 305 13.67 -3.57 -14.89
N SER A 306 12.63 -3.15 -14.16
CA SER A 306 11.45 -2.48 -14.73
C SER A 306 11.75 -1.04 -15.13
N PRO A 307 10.97 -0.40 -16.02
CA PRO A 307 11.19 0.99 -16.41
C PRO A 307 11.12 1.94 -15.21
N ALA A 308 10.41 1.52 -14.17
CA ALA A 308 10.09 2.37 -13.06
C ALA A 308 11.22 2.48 -12.01
N VAL A 309 12.11 1.48 -11.93
CA VAL A 309 13.36 1.60 -11.15
C VAL A 309 14.54 1.83 -12.07
N TRP A 310 14.68 1.03 -13.13
CA TRP A 310 15.81 1.08 -14.06
C TRP A 310 15.95 2.44 -14.75
N GLU A 311 14.86 2.96 -15.31
CA GLU A 311 14.91 4.23 -16.05
C GLU A 311 14.66 5.40 -15.09
N ALA A 312 13.54 5.36 -14.36
CA ALA A 312 13.11 6.51 -13.56
C ALA A 312 13.88 6.75 -12.25
N THR A 313 14.53 5.72 -11.68
CA THR A 313 15.29 5.84 -10.42
C THR A 313 16.80 5.78 -10.64
N LEU A 314 17.27 4.82 -11.45
CA LEU A 314 18.71 4.65 -11.71
C LEU A 314 19.22 5.54 -12.86
N GLY A 315 18.32 6.19 -13.62
CA GLY A 315 18.68 7.15 -14.67
C GLY A 315 19.16 6.53 -15.97
N HIS A 316 18.86 5.24 -16.22
CA HIS A 316 19.16 4.62 -17.51
C HIS A 316 18.27 5.17 -18.64
N PRO A 317 18.69 5.06 -19.92
CA PRO A 317 17.95 5.60 -21.05
C PRO A 317 16.52 5.05 -21.12
N ALA A 318 15.56 5.90 -21.50
CA ALA A 318 14.17 5.50 -21.65
C ALA A 318 14.04 4.37 -22.70
N GLY A 319 13.31 3.31 -22.37
CA GLY A 319 13.17 2.10 -23.19
C GLY A 319 14.31 1.09 -23.06
N SER A 320 15.28 1.30 -22.16
CA SER A 320 16.38 0.35 -21.90
C SER A 320 16.06 -0.71 -20.84
N ALA A 321 14.88 -0.63 -20.21
CA ALA A 321 14.44 -1.62 -19.23
C ALA A 321 14.34 -3.03 -19.84
N TRP A 322 14.90 -4.02 -19.14
CA TRP A 322 14.87 -5.42 -19.60
C TRP A 322 13.49 -6.04 -19.42
N PHE A 323 12.74 -5.55 -18.43
CA PHE A 323 11.36 -5.91 -18.24
C PHE A 323 10.48 -4.73 -18.66
N PRO A 324 9.56 -4.90 -19.63
CA PRO A 324 8.85 -3.77 -20.22
C PRO A 324 7.69 -3.25 -19.36
N TYR A 325 7.26 -4.01 -18.34
CA TYR A 325 6.09 -3.67 -17.53
C TYR A 325 6.50 -2.96 -16.22
N ALA A 326 5.69 -2.01 -15.78
CA ALA A 326 5.94 -1.26 -14.54
C ALA A 326 5.66 -2.10 -13.27
N SER A 327 4.68 -3.01 -13.33
CA SER A 327 4.36 -3.92 -12.24
C SER A 327 4.75 -5.35 -12.60
N PRO A 328 5.58 -6.04 -11.78
CA PRO A 328 5.95 -7.43 -12.04
C PRO A 328 4.95 -8.45 -11.51
N ALA A 329 3.94 -8.02 -10.75
CA ALA A 329 3.14 -8.89 -9.89
C ALA A 329 2.47 -10.06 -10.62
N LEU A 330 1.96 -9.85 -11.85
CA LEU A 330 1.39 -10.95 -12.64
C LEU A 330 2.40 -12.11 -12.80
N PHE A 331 3.65 -11.81 -13.15
CA PHE A 331 4.66 -12.83 -13.42
C PHE A 331 5.27 -13.39 -12.14
N SER A 332 5.65 -12.52 -11.20
CA SER A 332 6.30 -12.94 -9.95
C SER A 332 5.34 -13.71 -9.03
N MET A 333 4.04 -13.36 -9.02
CA MET A 333 3.04 -14.13 -8.28
C MET A 333 2.81 -15.50 -8.90
N THR A 334 2.76 -15.60 -10.24
CA THR A 334 2.67 -16.90 -10.93
C THR A 334 3.89 -17.76 -10.62
N ILE A 335 5.10 -17.19 -10.61
CA ILE A 335 6.33 -17.90 -10.18
C ILE A 335 6.18 -18.40 -8.74
N GLY A 336 5.64 -17.58 -7.84
CA GLY A 336 5.35 -17.99 -6.47
C GLY A 336 4.41 -19.20 -6.39
N PHE A 337 3.24 -19.13 -7.04
CA PHE A 337 2.28 -20.24 -7.07
C PHE A 337 2.84 -21.51 -7.69
N VAL A 338 3.47 -21.41 -8.86
CA VAL A 338 4.07 -22.55 -9.57
C VAL A 338 5.22 -23.15 -8.75
N GLY A 339 6.04 -22.32 -8.12
CA GLY A 339 7.10 -22.75 -7.22
C GLY A 339 6.55 -23.54 -6.03
N ILE A 340 5.53 -23.01 -5.33
CA ILE A 340 4.90 -23.71 -4.21
C ILE A 340 4.35 -25.05 -4.67
N TRP A 341 3.64 -25.06 -5.79
CA TRP A 341 3.02 -26.25 -6.33
C TRP A 341 4.05 -27.33 -6.68
N LEU A 342 5.06 -26.97 -7.48
CA LEU A 342 6.10 -27.88 -7.95
C LEU A 342 6.92 -28.47 -6.79
N PHE A 343 7.39 -27.63 -5.88
CA PHE A 343 8.21 -28.08 -4.77
C PHE A 343 7.41 -28.82 -3.70
N SER A 344 6.09 -28.60 -3.61
CA SER A 344 5.25 -29.36 -2.70
C SER A 344 4.88 -30.75 -3.20
N ILE A 345 4.61 -30.92 -4.50
CA ILE A 345 4.33 -32.25 -5.07
C ILE A 345 5.58 -33.12 -5.09
N THR A 346 6.74 -32.51 -5.32
CA THR A 346 8.03 -33.22 -5.29
C THR A 346 8.56 -33.48 -3.88
N ASP A 347 7.92 -32.94 -2.84
CA ASP A 347 8.31 -33.20 -1.46
C ASP A 347 7.70 -34.52 -0.93
N ARG A 348 8.61 -35.47 -0.70
CA ARG A 348 8.33 -36.79 -0.11
C ARG A 348 8.90 -36.93 1.31
N SER A 349 9.29 -35.82 1.93
CA SER A 349 9.88 -35.84 3.28
C SER A 349 8.87 -36.27 4.36
N PRO A 350 9.34 -36.76 5.51
CA PRO A 350 8.47 -37.03 6.66
C PRO A 350 7.71 -35.78 7.13
N ARG A 351 8.29 -34.60 6.96
CA ARG A 351 7.63 -33.33 7.27
C ARG A 351 6.43 -33.07 6.36
N ALA A 352 6.57 -33.31 5.05
CA ALA A 352 5.45 -33.19 4.12
C ALA A 352 4.28 -34.12 4.46
N ALA A 353 4.56 -35.33 4.98
CA ALA A 353 3.51 -36.22 5.46
C ALA A 353 2.74 -35.64 6.66
N GLN A 354 3.45 -35.00 7.60
CA GLN A 354 2.82 -34.31 8.73
C GLN A 354 2.00 -33.09 8.28
N ASP A 355 2.55 -32.28 7.37
CA ASP A 355 1.87 -31.09 6.85
C ASP A 355 0.53 -31.48 6.18
N ARG A 356 0.55 -32.50 5.30
CA ARG A 356 -0.65 -33.02 4.62
C ARG A 356 -1.68 -33.61 5.59
N ALA A 357 -1.23 -34.34 6.60
CA ALA A 357 -2.11 -34.91 7.62
C ALA A 357 -2.79 -33.83 8.49
N GLY A 358 -2.11 -32.70 8.72
CA GLY A 358 -2.63 -31.57 9.49
C GLY A 358 -3.74 -30.78 8.80
N PHE A 359 -3.84 -30.87 7.45
CA PHE A 359 -4.75 -30.04 6.67
C PHE A 359 -6.23 -30.23 7.03
N LEU A 360 -6.69 -31.47 7.25
CA LEU A 360 -8.08 -31.73 7.61
C LEU A 360 -8.47 -31.04 8.93
N ASN A 361 -7.60 -31.10 9.93
CA ASN A 361 -7.84 -30.43 11.21
C ASN A 361 -7.87 -28.91 11.05
N GLN A 362 -6.97 -28.37 10.24
CA GLN A 362 -6.94 -26.94 9.91
C GLN A 362 -8.23 -26.51 9.18
N GLN A 363 -8.69 -27.29 8.20
CA GLN A 363 -9.89 -27.01 7.42
C GLN A 363 -11.15 -27.04 8.30
N VAL A 364 -11.29 -28.05 9.16
CA VAL A 364 -12.40 -28.11 10.12
C VAL A 364 -12.37 -26.89 11.04
N ARG A 365 -11.20 -26.52 11.57
CA ARG A 365 -11.03 -25.37 12.46
C ARG A 365 -11.31 -24.05 11.74
N SER A 366 -10.93 -23.88 10.47
CA SER A 366 -11.18 -22.66 9.71
C SER A 366 -12.66 -22.48 9.35
N GLU A 367 -13.35 -23.55 9.00
CA GLU A 367 -14.77 -23.51 8.58
C GLU A 367 -15.73 -23.44 9.76
N THR A 368 -15.45 -24.19 10.83
CA THR A 368 -16.37 -24.32 11.98
C THR A 368 -16.00 -23.45 13.17
N GLY A 369 -14.75 -22.99 13.27
CA GLY A 369 -14.21 -22.30 14.45
C GLY A 369 -13.98 -23.21 15.66
N ILE A 370 -14.29 -24.51 15.57
CA ILE A 370 -14.10 -25.47 16.66
C ILE A 370 -12.60 -25.69 16.88
N GLY A 371 -12.13 -25.56 18.12
CA GLY A 371 -10.71 -25.67 18.47
C GLY A 371 -9.87 -24.45 18.11
N ALA A 372 -10.49 -23.32 17.73
CA ALA A 372 -9.81 -22.04 17.67
C ALA A 372 -9.31 -21.64 19.06
N SER A 373 -8.00 -21.40 19.19
CA SER A 373 -7.41 -20.81 20.39
C SER A 373 -8.11 -19.49 20.66
N GLY A 374 -8.58 -19.29 21.90
CA GLY A 374 -9.12 -18.00 22.34
C GLY A 374 -8.08 -16.89 22.15
N ALA A 375 -8.53 -15.64 22.18
CA ALA A 375 -7.63 -14.48 22.13
C ALA A 375 -6.60 -14.61 23.27
N SER A 376 -5.37 -15.01 22.93
CA SER A 376 -4.25 -14.89 23.86
C SER A 376 -4.02 -13.40 24.05
N GLY A 377 -3.97 -12.96 25.31
CA GLY A 377 -3.69 -11.57 25.64
C GLY A 377 -2.35 -11.17 25.05
N HIS A 378 -2.40 -10.42 23.95
CA HIS A 378 -1.28 -9.69 23.37
C HIS A 378 -1.48 -8.21 23.63
#